data_AF-A0A0L0HW16-F1
#
_entry.id   AF-A0A0L0HW16-F1
#
_cell.length_a   1.000
_cell.length_b   1.000
_cell.length_c   1.000
_cell.angle_alpha   90.00
_cell.angle_beta   90.00
_cell.angle_gamma   90.00
#
_symmetry.space_group_name_H-M   'P 1'
#
loop_
_entity.id
_entity.type
_entity.pdbx_description
1 polymer ?
#
loop_
_entity_poly.entity_id
_entity_poly.type
_entity_poly.pdbx_seq_one_letter_code
_entity_poly.pdbx_strand_id
1 'polypeptide(L)'
;MDEMQSYENKTISSLPPELLFRVFGYLDADFLARCGAVCRGWNALANHDILWKELCRKRWERLRHLPLAIHPRVDFSDPDLARSLSVAEVLDILRRRGVNRPRGALEKSDLLKLLHDTRPSGSPPGRWTGKWKSSYIVAELDLDRTRLTFHEVSSMEWKFEFTSGTSWNYMMDGEGQPSTTKALFRADGVYVNPALQVDGFRWRMTPYGGVQVEDYPPHRPQRTRDGGWILSNGYFTYRSIDRGTPAE
;
A
#
# COMPACT_ATOMS: atom_id res chain seq x y z
N MET A 1 1.28 -66.67 -11.24
CA MET A 1 1.89 -65.48 -11.86
C MET A 1 0.74 -64.58 -12.28
N ASP A 2 0.16 -63.82 -11.35
CA ASP A 2 -0.67 -62.66 -11.68
C ASP A 2 -0.86 -61.78 -10.44
N GLU A 3 0.22 -61.11 -10.03
CA GLU A 3 0.15 -59.99 -9.09
C GLU A 3 0.97 -58.83 -9.69
N MET A 4 0.57 -58.39 -10.88
CA MET A 4 0.90 -57.04 -11.32
C MET A 4 -0.11 -56.12 -10.63
N GLN A 5 0.21 -55.69 -9.42
CA GLN A 5 -0.47 -54.58 -8.75
C GLN A 5 -0.56 -53.44 -9.76
N SER A 6 -1.77 -53.19 -10.24
CA SER A 6 -2.13 -51.99 -10.98
C SER A 6 -1.70 -50.82 -10.11
N TYR A 7 -0.55 -50.22 -10.42
CA TYR A 7 -0.13 -48.94 -9.88
C TYR A 7 -1.12 -47.91 -10.39
N GLU A 8 -2.24 -47.81 -9.68
CA GLU A 8 -3.24 -46.79 -9.87
C GLU A 8 -2.50 -45.47 -9.68
N ASN A 9 -2.24 -44.77 -10.79
CA ASN A 9 -1.54 -43.50 -10.80
C ASN A 9 -2.41 -42.48 -10.05
N LYS A 10 -2.23 -42.42 -8.73
CA LYS A 10 -2.89 -41.43 -7.86
C LYS A 10 -2.44 -40.05 -8.33
N THR A 11 -3.34 -39.37 -9.03
CA THR A 11 -3.09 -38.01 -9.51
C THR A 11 -3.14 -37.05 -8.33
N ILE A 12 -2.45 -35.91 -8.42
CA ILE A 12 -2.51 -34.86 -7.39
C ILE A 12 -3.96 -34.39 -7.12
N SER A 13 -4.84 -34.52 -8.11
CA SER A 13 -6.27 -34.21 -8.01
C SER A 13 -7.06 -35.21 -7.16
N SER A 14 -6.51 -36.39 -6.85
CA SER A 14 -7.12 -37.36 -5.94
C SER A 14 -6.82 -37.09 -4.47
N LEU A 15 -6.03 -36.06 -4.16
CA LEU A 15 -5.79 -35.64 -2.77
C LEU A 15 -7.05 -34.99 -2.19
N PRO A 16 -7.33 -35.19 -0.89
CA PRO A 16 -8.31 -34.40 -0.17
C PRO A 16 -8.07 -32.90 -0.35
N PRO A 17 -9.13 -32.08 -0.49
CA PRO A 17 -9.01 -30.63 -0.69
C PRO A 17 -8.14 -29.94 0.37
N GLU A 18 -8.14 -30.41 1.61
CA GLU A 18 -7.35 -29.87 2.72
C GLU A 18 -5.84 -30.08 2.52
N LEU A 19 -5.46 -31.26 1.99
CA LEU A 19 -4.05 -31.53 1.66
C LEU A 19 -3.60 -30.70 0.47
N LEU A 20 -4.44 -30.60 -0.56
CA LEU A 20 -4.14 -29.76 -1.72
C LEU A 20 -4.07 -28.27 -1.34
N PHE A 21 -4.95 -27.82 -0.46
CA PHE A 21 -4.91 -26.48 0.13
C PHE A 21 -3.61 -26.22 0.89
N ARG A 22 -3.17 -27.19 1.70
CA ARG A 22 -1.89 -27.11 2.42
C ARG A 22 -0.71 -27.03 1.46
N VAL A 23 -0.73 -27.79 0.36
CA VAL A 23 0.28 -27.69 -0.72
C VAL A 23 0.28 -26.29 -1.33
N PHE A 24 -0.90 -25.73 -1.64
CA PHE A 24 -1.02 -24.37 -2.17
C PHE A 24 -0.48 -23.30 -1.23
N GLY A 25 -0.54 -23.52 0.09
CA GLY A 25 0.05 -22.64 1.11
C GLY A 25 1.57 -22.48 1.04
N TYR A 26 2.27 -23.37 0.30
CA TYR A 26 3.71 -23.25 0.05
C TYR A 26 4.06 -22.49 -1.23
N LEU A 27 3.07 -22.20 -2.09
CA LEU A 27 3.29 -21.52 -3.37
C LEU A 27 3.41 -20.00 -3.18
N ASP A 28 4.12 -19.34 -4.10
CA ASP A 28 4.07 -17.89 -4.24
C ASP A 28 2.83 -17.44 -5.02
N ALA A 29 2.66 -16.12 -5.16
CA ALA A 29 1.50 -15.55 -5.84
C ALA A 29 1.38 -15.97 -7.30
N ASP A 30 2.50 -16.10 -8.02
CA ASP A 30 2.52 -16.41 -9.45
C ASP A 30 2.14 -17.87 -9.70
N PHE A 31 2.74 -18.79 -8.95
CA PHE A 31 2.38 -20.21 -9.02
C PHE A 31 0.95 -20.45 -8.55
N LEU A 32 0.51 -19.77 -7.50
CA LEU A 32 -0.87 -19.88 -7.01
C LEU A 32 -1.87 -19.37 -8.07
N ALA A 33 -1.57 -18.27 -8.76
CA ALA A 33 -2.38 -17.76 -9.86
C ALA A 33 -2.47 -18.77 -11.01
N ARG A 34 -1.36 -19.42 -11.38
CA ARG A 34 -1.31 -20.46 -12.42
C ARG A 34 -2.10 -21.71 -12.02
N CYS A 35 -2.01 -22.14 -10.75
CA CYS A 35 -2.85 -23.23 -10.23
C CYS A 35 -4.34 -22.94 -10.43
N GLY A 36 -4.75 -21.68 -10.24
CA GLY A 36 -6.13 -21.27 -10.46
C GLY A 36 -6.63 -21.41 -11.91
N ALA A 37 -5.75 -21.56 -12.89
CA ALA A 37 -6.10 -21.75 -14.30
C ALA A 37 -6.24 -23.24 -14.70
N VAL A 38 -5.90 -24.18 -13.81
CA VAL A 38 -5.87 -25.62 -14.15
C VAL A 38 -7.27 -26.22 -14.28
N CYS A 39 -8.11 -26.07 -13.25
CA CYS A 39 -9.49 -26.56 -13.25
C CYS A 39 -10.34 -25.80 -12.23
N ARG A 40 -11.66 -26.02 -12.21
CA ARG A 40 -12.59 -25.31 -11.29
C ARG A 40 -12.27 -25.56 -9.81
N GLY A 41 -11.91 -26.78 -9.43
CA GLY A 41 -11.55 -27.11 -8.05
C GLY A 41 -10.28 -26.40 -7.60
N TRP A 42 -9.25 -26.41 -8.45
CA TRP A 42 -8.00 -25.69 -8.19
C TRP A 42 -8.22 -24.18 -8.18
N ASN A 43 -9.08 -23.66 -9.05
CA ASN A 43 -9.49 -22.26 -9.04
C ASN A 43 -10.11 -21.85 -7.70
N ALA A 44 -11.05 -22.64 -7.18
CA ALA A 44 -11.67 -22.36 -5.89
C ALA A 44 -10.64 -22.35 -4.75
N LEU A 45 -9.76 -23.35 -4.69
CA LEU A 45 -8.72 -23.44 -3.66
C LEU A 45 -7.67 -22.32 -3.79
N ALA A 46 -7.18 -22.05 -5.00
CA ALA A 46 -6.15 -21.06 -5.25
C ALA A 46 -6.60 -19.62 -5.01
N ASN A 47 -7.91 -19.34 -5.08
CA ASN A 47 -8.48 -18.03 -4.78
C ASN A 47 -8.90 -17.85 -3.32
N HIS A 48 -8.64 -18.83 -2.46
CA HIS A 48 -9.08 -18.76 -1.07
C HIS A 48 -8.33 -17.67 -0.29
N ASP A 49 -9.09 -16.81 0.41
CA ASP A 49 -8.59 -15.60 1.07
C ASP A 49 -7.46 -15.86 2.09
N ILE A 50 -7.50 -16.98 2.81
CA ILE A 50 -6.45 -17.35 3.79
C ILE A 50 -5.08 -17.45 3.13
N LEU A 51 -4.98 -18.06 1.95
CA LEU A 51 -3.70 -18.21 1.23
C LEU A 51 -3.14 -16.85 0.85
N TRP A 52 -3.99 -15.98 0.31
CA TRP A 52 -3.60 -14.64 -0.10
C TRP A 52 -3.27 -13.74 1.08
N LYS A 53 -3.95 -13.89 2.23
CA LYS A 53 -3.61 -13.17 3.46
C LYS A 53 -2.22 -13.57 3.96
N GLU A 54 -1.86 -14.85 3.90
CA GLU A 54 -0.51 -15.32 4.26
C GLU A 54 0.56 -14.81 3.29
N LEU A 55 0.26 -14.74 2.00
CA LEU A 55 1.14 -14.10 1.02
C LEU A 55 1.32 -12.61 1.31
N CYS A 56 0.24 -11.89 1.64
CA CYS A 56 0.29 -10.50 2.06
C CYS A 56 1.18 -10.34 3.30
N ARG A 57 1.00 -11.18 4.33
CA ARG A 57 1.83 -11.15 5.54
C ARG A 57 3.32 -11.29 5.23
N LYS A 58 3.70 -12.30 4.44
CA LYS A 58 5.11 -12.53 4.06
C LYS A 58 5.68 -11.40 3.21
N ARG A 59 4.89 -10.85 2.28
CA ARG A 59 5.35 -9.83 1.34
C ARG A 59 5.41 -8.44 1.98
N TRP A 60 4.41 -8.08 2.75
CA TRP A 60 4.23 -6.73 3.31
C TRP A 60 5.07 -6.48 4.56
N GLU A 61 5.60 -7.52 5.20
CA GLU A 61 6.59 -7.37 6.30
C GLU A 61 7.78 -6.49 5.90
N ARG A 62 8.12 -6.47 4.60
CA ARG A 62 9.22 -5.66 4.04
C ARG A 62 8.76 -4.35 3.40
N LEU A 63 7.45 -4.07 3.42
CA LEU A 63 6.88 -2.89 2.79
C LEU A 63 6.48 -1.85 3.84
N ARG A 64 7.13 -0.69 3.79
CA ARG A 64 6.82 0.49 4.61
C ARG A 64 5.40 0.96 4.36
N HIS A 65 4.80 1.55 5.38
CA HIS A 65 3.44 2.12 5.34
C HIS A 65 2.32 1.16 4.90
N LEU A 66 2.59 -0.15 4.82
CA LEU A 66 1.61 -1.14 4.37
C LEU A 66 1.29 -2.14 5.49
N PRO A 67 0.30 -1.85 6.35
CA PRO A 67 -0.10 -2.78 7.41
C PRO A 67 -0.76 -4.03 6.80
N LEU A 68 -0.79 -5.12 7.57
CA LEU A 68 -1.55 -6.34 7.24
C LEU A 68 -3.07 -6.11 7.34
N ALA A 69 -3.60 -5.31 6.44
CA ALA A 69 -5.01 -4.95 6.31
C ALA A 69 -5.38 -4.79 4.83
N ILE A 70 -6.68 -4.89 4.52
CA ILE A 70 -7.18 -4.76 3.14
C ILE A 70 -6.69 -3.45 2.50
N HIS A 71 -6.14 -3.52 1.29
CA HIS A 71 -5.46 -2.37 0.70
C HIS A 71 -6.48 -1.26 0.33
N PRO A 72 -6.25 0.00 0.73
CA PRO A 72 -7.29 1.04 0.62
C PRO A 72 -7.58 1.44 -0.82
N ARG A 73 -6.70 1.15 -1.77
CA ARG A 73 -6.91 1.45 -3.20
C ARG A 73 -7.66 0.37 -3.98
N VAL A 74 -8.03 -0.75 -3.36
CA VAL A 74 -8.84 -1.78 -4.02
C VAL A 74 -10.18 -1.20 -4.45
N ASP A 75 -10.60 -1.60 -5.65
CA ASP A 75 -11.90 -1.23 -6.20
C ASP A 75 -12.99 -2.16 -5.66
N PHE A 76 -13.83 -1.64 -4.77
CA PHE A 76 -14.96 -2.35 -4.17
C PHE A 76 -16.29 -2.05 -4.87
N SER A 77 -16.24 -1.67 -6.15
CA SER A 77 -17.47 -1.49 -6.95
C SER A 77 -18.21 -2.82 -7.19
N ASP A 78 -17.50 -3.95 -7.10
CA ASP A 78 -18.12 -5.28 -7.11
C ASP A 78 -18.90 -5.51 -5.79
N PRO A 79 -20.24 -5.70 -5.85
CA PRO A 79 -21.07 -5.88 -4.66
C PRO A 79 -20.71 -7.12 -3.85
N ASP A 80 -20.27 -8.21 -4.48
CA ASP A 80 -19.92 -9.45 -3.77
C ASP A 80 -18.64 -9.26 -2.96
N LEU A 81 -17.63 -8.62 -3.56
CA LEU A 81 -16.41 -8.26 -2.85
C LEU A 81 -16.68 -7.27 -1.71
N ALA A 82 -17.50 -6.24 -1.96
CA ALA A 82 -17.84 -5.25 -0.95
C ALA A 82 -18.55 -5.90 0.26
N ARG A 83 -19.46 -6.84 0.00
CA ARG A 83 -20.18 -7.58 1.05
C ARG A 83 -19.27 -8.47 1.90
N SER A 84 -18.18 -9.00 1.33
CA SER A 84 -17.22 -9.85 2.05
C SER A 84 -16.35 -9.09 3.05
N LEU A 85 -16.38 -7.75 3.06
CA LEU A 85 -15.73 -6.93 4.07
C LEU A 85 -16.52 -6.91 5.39
N SER A 86 -15.81 -7.00 6.50
CA SER A 86 -16.33 -6.68 7.83
C SER A 86 -16.45 -5.16 8.03
N VAL A 87 -17.27 -4.73 8.99
CA VAL A 87 -17.42 -3.30 9.32
C VAL A 87 -16.08 -2.69 9.74
N ALA A 88 -15.27 -3.43 10.52
CA ALA A 88 -13.95 -2.98 10.93
C ALA A 88 -13.00 -2.75 9.73
N GLU A 89 -13.00 -3.65 8.74
CA GLU A 89 -12.22 -3.48 7.51
C GLU A 89 -12.68 -2.26 6.71
N VAL A 90 -14.00 -2.05 6.58
CA VAL A 90 -14.54 -0.87 5.85
C VAL A 90 -14.14 0.43 6.54
N LEU A 91 -14.30 0.53 7.87
CA LEU A 91 -13.91 1.71 8.63
C LEU A 91 -12.41 1.98 8.55
N ASP A 92 -11.60 0.92 8.57
CA ASP A 92 -10.15 1.05 8.45
C ASP A 92 -9.71 1.53 7.06
N ILE A 93 -10.35 1.03 5.99
CA ILE A 93 -10.12 1.53 4.62
C ILE A 93 -10.55 3.00 4.52
N LEU A 94 -11.73 3.36 5.02
CA LEU A 94 -12.25 4.72 5.00
C LEU A 94 -11.31 5.69 5.73
N ARG A 95 -10.82 5.30 6.93
CA ARG A 95 -9.85 6.08 7.68
C ARG A 95 -8.58 6.32 6.88
N ARG A 96 -8.02 5.28 6.24
CA ARG A 96 -6.82 5.36 5.39
C ARG A 96 -7.04 6.13 4.09
N ARG A 97 -8.30 6.40 3.72
CA ARG A 97 -8.70 7.31 2.63
C ARG A 97 -8.98 8.74 3.11
N GLY A 98 -8.76 9.04 4.39
CA GLY A 98 -9.00 10.36 5.00
C GLY A 98 -10.41 10.58 5.56
N VAL A 99 -11.26 9.55 5.57
CA VAL A 99 -12.63 9.63 6.13
C VAL A 99 -12.60 9.22 7.61
N ASN A 100 -12.24 10.17 8.48
CA ASN A 100 -12.06 9.91 9.90
C ASN A 100 -13.36 9.69 10.69
N ARG A 101 -14.49 10.24 10.21
CA ARG A 101 -15.81 10.10 10.84
C ARG A 101 -16.89 10.05 9.75
N PRO A 102 -17.39 8.86 9.38
CA PRO A 102 -18.46 8.73 8.40
C PRO A 102 -19.79 9.19 9.03
N ARG A 103 -19.97 10.50 9.15
CA ARG A 103 -21.17 11.10 9.76
C ARG A 103 -22.40 10.68 8.95
N GLY A 104 -23.41 10.17 9.64
CA GLY A 104 -24.67 9.73 9.01
C GLY A 104 -24.65 8.31 8.46
N ALA A 105 -23.52 7.59 8.50
CA ALA A 105 -23.49 6.16 8.16
C ALA A 105 -23.73 5.32 9.42
N LEU A 106 -24.97 4.88 9.61
CA LEU A 106 -25.36 4.07 10.77
C LEU A 106 -25.35 2.58 10.43
N GLU A 107 -25.56 2.25 9.16
CA GLU A 107 -25.61 0.87 8.67
C GLU A 107 -24.40 0.51 7.80
N LYS A 108 -24.16 -0.80 7.65
CA LYS A 108 -23.08 -1.30 6.77
C LYS A 108 -23.29 -0.86 5.31
N SER A 109 -24.53 -0.81 4.85
CA SER A 109 -24.93 -0.31 3.52
C SER A 109 -24.43 1.12 3.27
N ASP A 110 -24.63 2.03 4.24
CA ASP A 110 -24.14 3.41 4.16
C ASP A 110 -22.61 3.47 4.08
N LEU A 111 -21.93 2.65 4.89
CA LEU A 111 -20.48 2.56 4.88
C LEU A 111 -19.95 2.04 3.54
N LEU A 112 -20.63 1.07 2.92
CA LEU A 112 -20.26 0.55 1.60
C LEU A 112 -20.49 1.59 0.50
N LYS A 113 -21.55 2.41 0.60
CA LYS A 113 -21.75 3.55 -0.30
C LYS A 113 -20.62 4.57 -0.17
N LEU A 114 -20.26 4.95 1.06
CA LEU A 114 -19.09 5.82 1.30
C LEU A 114 -17.79 5.20 0.80
N LEU A 115 -17.62 3.89 0.93
CA LEU A 115 -16.45 3.17 0.41
C LEU A 115 -16.39 3.25 -1.12
N HIS A 116 -17.51 3.19 -1.82
CA HIS A 116 -17.55 3.40 -3.26
C HIS A 116 -17.20 4.85 -3.62
N ASP A 117 -17.86 5.82 -2.97
CA ASP A 117 -17.75 7.25 -3.30
C ASP A 117 -16.37 7.84 -2.99
N THR A 118 -15.64 7.25 -2.04
CA THR A 118 -14.29 7.70 -1.64
C THR A 118 -13.16 6.94 -2.32
N ARG A 119 -13.44 6.22 -3.41
CA ARG A 119 -12.40 5.52 -4.19
C ARG A 119 -11.30 6.49 -4.62
N PRO A 120 -10.01 6.25 -4.26
CA PRO A 120 -8.92 7.09 -4.71
C PRO A 120 -8.82 7.14 -6.24
N SER A 121 -8.55 8.34 -6.77
CA SER A 121 -8.29 8.48 -8.20
C SER A 121 -7.10 7.61 -8.64
N GLY A 122 -7.23 7.01 -9.83
CA GLY A 122 -6.24 6.09 -10.38
C GLY A 122 -6.14 4.74 -9.67
N SER A 123 -7.09 4.37 -8.81
CA SER A 123 -7.19 3.00 -8.26
C SER A 123 -7.26 1.98 -9.40
N PRO A 124 -6.41 0.93 -9.41
CA PRO A 124 -6.36 -0.05 -10.48
C PRO A 124 -7.75 -0.65 -10.76
N PRO A 125 -8.19 -0.70 -12.02
CA PRO A 125 -9.40 -1.42 -12.38
C PRO A 125 -9.14 -2.93 -12.31
N GLY A 126 -10.15 -3.72 -11.97
CA GLY A 126 -10.04 -5.17 -12.02
C GLY A 126 -11.32 -5.87 -11.60
N ARG A 127 -11.53 -7.09 -12.11
CA ARG A 127 -12.50 -8.03 -11.55
C ARG A 127 -11.81 -8.84 -10.48
N TRP A 128 -12.24 -8.65 -9.24
CA TRP A 128 -11.56 -9.19 -8.07
C TRP A 128 -12.31 -10.42 -7.54
N THR A 129 -11.59 -11.50 -7.28
CA THR A 129 -12.18 -12.78 -6.81
C THR A 129 -11.96 -13.03 -5.31
N GLY A 130 -11.49 -12.03 -4.57
CA GLY A 130 -11.24 -12.10 -3.12
C GLY A 130 -10.56 -10.83 -2.59
N LYS A 131 -10.82 -10.45 -1.34
CA LYS A 131 -10.33 -9.18 -0.75
C LYS A 131 -8.84 -9.21 -0.47
N TRP A 132 -8.28 -10.36 -0.10
CA TRP A 132 -6.84 -10.46 0.12
C TRP A 132 -6.06 -10.60 -1.18
N LYS A 133 -6.60 -11.36 -2.15
CA LYS A 133 -6.01 -11.45 -3.49
C LYS A 133 -5.96 -10.09 -4.19
N SER A 134 -7.07 -9.36 -4.20
CA SER A 134 -7.13 -8.01 -4.77
C SER A 134 -6.20 -7.05 -4.02
N SER A 135 -6.14 -7.13 -2.69
CA SER A 135 -5.21 -6.31 -1.91
C SER A 135 -3.75 -6.58 -2.26
N TYR A 136 -3.38 -7.85 -2.43
CA TYR A 136 -2.03 -8.23 -2.86
C TYR A 136 -1.68 -7.63 -4.22
N ILE A 137 -2.55 -7.84 -5.22
CA ILE A 137 -2.33 -7.34 -6.58
C ILE A 137 -2.24 -5.81 -6.59
N VAL A 138 -3.17 -5.14 -5.91
CA VAL A 138 -3.19 -3.67 -5.85
C VAL A 138 -1.97 -3.14 -5.10
N ALA A 139 -1.48 -3.81 -4.06
CA ALA A 139 -0.26 -3.43 -3.37
C ALA A 139 0.97 -3.51 -4.28
N GLU A 140 1.12 -4.59 -5.07
CA GLU A 140 2.22 -4.71 -6.03
C GLU A 140 2.14 -3.62 -7.11
N LEU A 141 0.94 -3.34 -7.65
CA LEU A 141 0.74 -2.24 -8.60
C LEU A 141 1.02 -0.86 -7.96
N ASP A 142 0.82 -0.71 -6.66
CA ASP A 142 1.06 0.54 -5.95
C ASP A 142 2.55 0.84 -5.75
N LEU A 143 3.44 -0.15 -5.93
CA LEU A 143 4.90 0.01 -5.88
C LEU A 143 5.43 0.81 -7.08
N ASP A 144 4.69 0.89 -8.18
CA ASP A 144 5.06 1.70 -9.36
C ASP A 144 4.34 3.05 -9.37
N ARG A 145 3.60 3.41 -8.31
CA ARG A 145 2.81 4.64 -8.27
C ARG A 145 3.72 5.87 -8.18
N THR A 146 3.35 6.89 -8.97
CA THR A 146 4.05 8.19 -9.07
C THR A 146 3.17 9.36 -8.67
N ARG A 147 2.13 9.12 -7.86
CA ARG A 147 1.17 10.14 -7.43
C ARG A 147 0.76 9.90 -5.99
N LEU A 148 0.86 10.93 -5.16
CA LEU A 148 0.37 10.91 -3.79
C LEU A 148 -0.96 11.64 -3.67
N THR A 149 -1.74 11.29 -2.66
CA THR A 149 -2.88 12.08 -2.20
C THR A 149 -2.47 13.04 -1.09
N PHE A 150 -3.23 14.12 -0.91
CA PHE A 150 -3.01 15.06 0.19
C PHE A 150 -2.97 14.35 1.56
N HIS A 151 -3.91 13.42 1.78
CA HIS A 151 -4.00 12.66 3.02
C HIS A 151 -2.73 11.84 3.27
N GLU A 152 -2.24 11.11 2.27
CA GLU A 152 -1.02 10.30 2.40
C GLU A 152 0.19 11.15 2.80
N VAL A 153 0.42 12.27 2.11
CA VAL A 153 1.51 13.21 2.43
C VAL A 153 1.42 13.67 3.88
N SER A 154 0.20 14.02 4.33
CA SER A 154 -0.02 14.55 5.67
C SER A 154 -0.02 13.52 6.80
N SER A 155 -0.22 12.24 6.47
CA SER A 155 -0.26 11.14 7.44
C SER A 155 1.11 10.57 7.77
N MET A 156 2.09 10.75 6.87
CA MET A 156 3.43 10.18 6.98
C MET A 156 4.38 11.14 7.70
N GLU A 157 5.41 10.57 8.34
CA GLU A 157 6.58 11.33 8.78
C GLU A 157 7.63 11.35 7.66
N TRP A 158 8.38 12.43 7.57
CA TRP A 158 9.34 12.63 6.49
C TRP A 158 10.72 12.97 7.04
N LYS A 159 11.76 12.43 6.41
CA LYS A 159 13.17 12.77 6.56
C LYS A 159 13.53 13.78 5.47
N PHE A 160 13.99 14.97 5.84
CA PHE A 160 14.39 16.03 4.92
C PHE A 160 15.91 16.02 4.71
N GLU A 161 16.32 16.11 3.45
CA GLU A 161 17.71 16.13 3.00
C GLU A 161 17.87 17.19 1.90
N PHE A 162 18.95 17.97 1.95
CA PHE A 162 19.34 18.81 0.82
C PHE A 162 19.87 17.94 -0.32
N THR A 163 19.53 18.29 -1.56
CA THR A 163 20.09 17.61 -2.74
C THR A 163 21.56 18.02 -2.87
N SER A 164 22.43 17.02 -3.05
CA SER A 164 23.87 17.20 -3.16
C SER A 164 24.23 18.20 -4.27
N GLY A 165 25.17 19.11 -3.97
CA GLY A 165 25.63 20.14 -4.91
C GLY A 165 24.90 21.48 -4.82
N THR A 166 23.93 21.63 -3.92
CA THR A 166 23.40 22.96 -3.58
C THR A 166 24.37 23.69 -2.65
N SER A 167 24.61 24.99 -2.89
CA SER A 167 25.51 25.84 -2.09
C SER A 167 25.12 25.91 -0.61
N TRP A 168 23.89 25.51 -0.27
CA TRP A 168 23.35 25.44 1.08
C TRP A 168 24.03 24.39 1.97
N ASN A 169 24.58 23.32 1.39
CA ASN A 169 25.36 22.32 2.15
C ASN A 169 26.60 22.93 2.84
N TYR A 170 27.07 24.09 2.38
CA TYR A 170 28.21 24.80 2.96
C TYR A 170 27.82 25.88 3.98
N MET A 171 26.54 26.26 4.07
CA MET A 171 26.10 27.38 4.88
C MET A 171 25.54 26.99 6.26
N MET A 172 25.13 25.73 6.45
CA MET A 172 24.44 25.33 7.68
C MET A 172 25.28 24.54 8.69
N ASP A 173 26.40 23.95 8.27
CA ASP A 173 27.19 23.09 9.15
C ASP A 173 28.68 23.44 9.01
N GLY A 174 29.25 24.12 10.00
CA GLY A 174 30.70 24.35 10.12
C GLY A 174 31.52 23.05 10.21
N GLU A 175 30.84 21.89 10.26
CA GLU A 175 31.40 20.55 10.22
C GLU A 175 30.62 19.63 9.26
N GLY A 176 30.53 19.98 7.96
CA GLY A 176 30.50 19.04 6.82
C GLY A 176 29.52 17.84 6.77
N GLN A 177 28.63 17.63 7.73
CA GLN A 177 27.64 16.55 7.73
C GLN A 177 26.32 17.09 7.19
N PRO A 178 25.68 16.40 6.23
CA PRO A 178 24.37 16.81 5.75
C PRO A 178 23.36 16.72 6.90
N SER A 179 22.94 17.89 7.40
CA SER A 179 21.91 18.02 8.43
C SER A 179 20.59 17.40 7.93
N THR A 180 20.39 16.14 8.30
CA THR A 180 19.12 15.48 8.06
C THR A 180 18.17 15.78 9.19
N THR A 181 16.99 16.30 8.85
CA THR A 181 16.02 16.74 9.86
C THR A 181 14.65 16.13 9.61
N LYS A 182 13.81 16.05 10.66
CA LYS A 182 12.42 15.62 10.50
C LYS A 182 11.61 16.72 9.82
N ALA A 183 10.68 16.32 8.97
CA ALA A 183 9.77 17.17 8.23
C ALA A 183 8.33 16.69 8.44
N LEU A 184 7.41 17.63 8.61
CA LEU A 184 5.98 17.37 8.79
C LEU A 184 5.16 18.20 7.81
N PHE A 185 4.35 17.53 7.00
CA PHE A 185 3.32 18.16 6.17
C PHE A 185 1.99 18.05 6.93
N ARG A 186 1.48 19.14 7.48
CA ARG A 186 0.24 19.12 8.25
C ARG A 186 -0.97 19.18 7.31
N ALA A 187 -2.08 18.58 7.76
CA ALA A 187 -3.33 18.55 7.00
C ALA A 187 -4.00 19.93 6.82
N ASP A 188 -3.55 20.96 7.55
CA ASP A 188 -3.98 22.36 7.39
C ASP A 188 -3.20 23.10 6.28
N GLY A 189 -2.30 22.41 5.56
CA GLY A 189 -1.49 23.01 4.50
C GLY A 189 -0.20 23.67 5.00
N VAL A 190 0.20 23.45 6.26
CA VAL A 190 1.46 23.97 6.81
C VAL A 190 2.54 22.88 6.85
N TYR A 191 3.70 23.17 6.27
CA TYR A 191 4.92 22.38 6.32
C TYR A 191 5.81 22.91 7.44
N VAL A 192 6.31 22.01 8.28
CA VAL A 192 7.17 22.35 9.42
C VAL A 192 8.46 21.53 9.33
N ASN A 193 9.59 22.21 9.50
CA ASN A 193 10.91 21.60 9.68
C ASN A 193 11.57 22.29 10.89
N PRO A 194 11.72 21.60 12.03
CA PRO A 194 12.27 22.19 13.25
C PRO A 194 13.65 22.84 13.07
N ALA A 195 14.45 22.37 12.10
CA ALA A 195 15.77 22.91 11.85
C ALA A 195 15.78 24.26 11.13
N LEU A 196 14.70 24.64 10.44
CA LEU A 196 14.65 25.90 9.71
C LEU A 196 14.25 27.10 10.60
N GLN A 197 13.92 26.87 11.88
CA GLN A 197 13.59 27.91 12.87
C GLN A 197 12.60 28.99 12.38
N VAL A 198 11.64 28.60 11.54
CA VAL A 198 10.58 29.46 11.00
C VAL A 198 9.20 28.91 11.38
N ASP A 199 8.18 29.77 11.38
CA ASP A 199 6.79 29.46 11.74
C ASP A 199 6.06 28.48 10.79
N GLY A 200 6.80 27.81 9.93
CA GLY A 200 6.32 26.90 8.91
C GLY A 200 6.09 27.59 7.57
N PHE A 201 5.90 26.77 6.54
CA PHE A 201 5.70 27.19 5.17
C PHE A 201 4.39 26.63 4.64
N ARG A 202 3.75 27.27 3.67
CA ARG A 202 2.59 26.70 2.99
C ARG A 202 3.02 25.59 2.05
N TRP A 203 2.21 24.53 1.99
CA TRP A 203 2.36 23.49 0.98
C TRP A 203 1.03 23.14 0.31
N ARG A 204 1.12 22.59 -0.89
CA ARG A 204 -0.04 22.19 -1.69
C ARG A 204 0.26 20.99 -2.58
N MET A 205 -0.80 20.28 -2.97
CA MET A 205 -0.71 19.26 -4.02
C MET A 205 -0.77 19.93 -5.40
N THR A 206 0.04 19.44 -6.34
CA THR A 206 -0.05 19.86 -7.74
C THR A 206 -1.11 19.03 -8.50
N PRO A 207 -1.60 19.49 -9.66
CA PRO A 207 -2.58 18.74 -10.46
C PRO A 207 -2.12 17.33 -10.86
N TYR A 208 -0.80 17.14 -11.02
CA TYR A 208 -0.19 15.86 -11.36
C TYR A 208 0.12 14.98 -10.13
N GLY A 209 -0.22 15.41 -8.91
CA GLY A 209 -0.04 14.62 -7.69
C GLY A 209 1.34 14.77 -7.04
N GLY A 210 2.10 15.80 -7.40
CA GLY A 210 3.32 16.20 -6.70
C GLY A 210 3.04 17.14 -5.53
N VAL A 211 4.09 17.53 -4.80
CA VAL A 211 4.00 18.36 -3.60
C VAL A 211 4.82 19.64 -3.80
N GLN A 212 4.22 20.79 -3.58
CA GLN A 212 4.92 22.07 -3.65
C GLN A 212 4.94 22.74 -2.27
N VAL A 213 6.09 23.23 -1.85
CA VAL A 213 6.27 24.02 -0.61
C VAL A 213 6.64 25.44 -1.05
N GLU A 214 5.80 26.41 -0.73
CA GLU A 214 5.90 27.82 -1.17
C GLU A 214 6.21 27.94 -2.67
N ASP A 215 7.19 28.78 -3.00
CA ASP A 215 7.64 29.09 -4.34
C ASP A 215 8.69 28.11 -4.87
N TYR A 216 9.06 27.09 -4.10
CA TYR A 216 9.99 26.06 -4.59
C TYR A 216 9.36 25.25 -5.72
N PRO A 217 10.18 24.68 -6.63
CA PRO A 217 9.66 23.80 -7.65
C PRO A 217 8.92 22.59 -7.05
N PRO A 218 7.85 22.11 -7.71
CA PRO A 218 7.14 20.92 -7.28
C PRO A 218 8.03 19.69 -7.15
N HIS A 219 7.89 18.99 -6.03
CA HIS A 219 8.54 17.72 -5.76
C HIS A 219 7.82 16.60 -6.49
N ARG A 220 8.60 15.76 -7.15
CA ARG A 220 8.14 14.57 -7.85
C ARG A 220 8.08 13.41 -6.86
N PRO A 221 6.92 12.78 -6.68
CA PRO A 221 6.79 11.62 -5.81
C PRO A 221 7.25 10.37 -6.55
N GLN A 222 7.96 9.50 -5.83
CA GLN A 222 8.43 8.22 -6.33
C GLN A 222 8.35 7.17 -5.22
N ARG A 223 7.89 5.97 -5.56
CA ARG A 223 7.94 4.81 -4.69
C ARG A 223 9.36 4.25 -4.58
N THR A 224 9.70 3.77 -3.39
CA THR A 224 10.91 2.97 -3.17
C THR A 224 10.60 1.48 -3.23
N ARG A 225 11.63 0.65 -3.39
CA ARG A 225 11.49 -0.81 -3.48
C ARG A 225 10.89 -1.45 -2.22
N ASP A 226 11.08 -0.80 -1.08
CA ASP A 226 10.50 -1.17 0.22
C ASP A 226 9.13 -0.50 0.45
N GLY A 227 8.45 0.02 -0.57
CA GLY A 227 7.11 0.60 -0.40
C GLY A 227 7.08 1.92 0.36
N GLY A 228 8.23 2.58 0.57
CA GLY A 228 8.31 3.97 1.01
C GLY A 228 8.00 4.96 -0.11
N TRP A 229 8.10 6.24 0.23
CA TRP A 229 7.98 7.37 -0.68
C TRP A 229 9.20 8.27 -0.63
N ILE A 230 9.57 8.81 -1.79
CA ILE A 230 10.51 9.90 -1.97
C ILE A 230 9.75 11.05 -2.62
N LEU A 231 9.91 12.27 -2.11
CA LEU A 231 9.53 13.51 -2.78
C LEU A 231 10.81 14.28 -3.09
N SER A 232 11.13 14.53 -4.36
CA SER A 232 12.36 15.27 -4.69
C SER A 232 12.17 16.32 -5.78
N ASN A 233 12.95 17.38 -5.68
CA ASN A 233 13.17 18.36 -6.75
C ASN A 233 14.68 18.64 -6.87
N GLY A 234 15.08 19.72 -7.57
CA GLY A 234 16.50 20.07 -7.71
C GLY A 234 17.17 20.60 -6.44
N TYR A 235 16.43 20.82 -5.36
CA TYR A 235 16.90 21.46 -4.13
C TYR A 235 16.79 20.52 -2.93
N PHE A 236 15.67 19.83 -2.78
CA PHE A 236 15.34 19.06 -1.58
C PHE A 236 14.84 17.67 -1.92
N THR A 237 15.10 16.76 -0.99
CA THR A 237 14.58 15.40 -1.00
C THR A 237 13.92 15.10 0.36
N TYR A 238 12.72 14.54 0.31
CA TYR A 238 12.01 14.02 1.47
C TYR A 238 11.86 12.51 1.33
N ARG A 239 12.14 11.75 2.39
CA ARG A 239 11.95 10.29 2.44
C ARG A 239 10.96 9.93 3.53
N SER A 240 9.95 9.15 3.22
CA SER A 240 8.97 8.72 4.23
C SER A 240 9.61 7.82 5.28
N ILE A 241 9.28 8.03 6.55
CA ILE A 241 9.76 7.25 7.70
C ILE A 241 8.59 6.46 8.27
N ASP A 242 8.79 5.17 8.57
CA ASP A 242 7.81 4.43 9.34
C ASP A 242 7.82 4.89 10.80
N ARG A 243 6.64 5.05 11.41
CA ARG A 243 6.51 5.42 12.82
C ARG A 243 7.09 4.40 13.82
N GLY A 244 7.73 3.33 13.33
CA GLY A 244 8.20 2.19 14.12
C GLY A 244 9.67 1.81 13.94
N THR A 245 10.47 2.54 13.14
CA THR A 245 11.92 2.33 13.12
C THR A 245 12.57 3.34 14.07
N PRO A 246 13.13 2.93 15.22
CA PRO A 246 14.03 3.81 15.94
C PRO A 246 15.15 4.24 15.00
N ALA A 247 15.54 5.52 15.06
CA ALA A 247 16.73 5.97 14.36
C ALA A 247 17.91 5.13 14.86
N GLU A 248 18.60 4.45 13.94
CA GLU A 248 19.96 3.94 14.18
C GLU A 248 20.92 5.10 14.42
#